data_AF-A0A3D2C1A4-F1
#
_entry.id   AF-A0A3D2C1A4-F1
#
_cell.length_a   1.000
_cell.length_b   1.000
_cell.length_c   1.000
_cell.angle_alpha   90.00
_cell.angle_beta   90.00
_cell.angle_gamma   90.00
#
_symmetry.space_group_name_H-M   'P 1'
#
loop_
_entity.id
_entity.type
_entity.pdbx_description
1 polymer ?
#
loop_
_entity_poly.entity_id
_entity_poly.type
_entity_poly.pdbx_seq_one_letter_code
_entity_poly.pdbx_strand_id
1 'polypeptide(L)'
;MKNKLFISQHLSATRFAVISALLVGLGWFYWYQWHPSRVRSTCASKAGDAVQSTLSTIKGSNLDYQIEIGEKVRRSIYELCLNKMGVKN
;
A
#
# COMPACT_ATOMS: atom_id res chain seq x y z
N MET A 1 1.54 45.72 29.66
CA MET A 1 0.65 45.14 28.62
C MET A 1 1.36 44.36 27.51
N LYS A 2 2.66 44.55 27.24
CA LYS A 2 3.39 43.89 26.13
C LYS A 2 3.52 42.35 26.24
N ASN A 3 3.61 41.80 27.46
CA ASN A 3 3.78 40.34 27.64
C ASN A 3 2.57 39.50 27.19
N LYS A 4 1.34 40.00 27.31
CA LYS A 4 0.15 39.23 26.90
C LYS A 4 0.06 39.03 25.38
N LEU A 5 0.48 40.03 24.61
CA LEU A 5 0.52 39.95 23.14
C LEU A 5 1.59 38.97 22.63
N PHE A 6 2.78 38.98 23.24
CA PHE A 6 3.86 38.05 22.89
C PHE A 6 3.47 36.59 23.16
N ILE A 7 2.89 36.31 24.32
CA ILE A 7 2.45 34.95 24.70
C ILE A 7 1.37 34.44 23.73
N SER A 8 0.42 35.29 23.33
CA SER A 8 -0.64 34.90 22.39
C SER A 8 -0.10 34.61 20.98
N GLN A 9 0.92 35.33 20.52
CA GLN A 9 1.56 35.07 19.23
C GLN A 9 2.40 33.79 19.24
N HIS A 10 3.14 33.52 20.32
CA HIS A 10 3.90 32.28 20.47
C HIS A 10 3.01 31.05 20.59
N LEU A 11 1.86 31.16 21.26
CA LEU A 11 0.88 30.08 21.39
C LEU A 11 0.23 29.72 20.04
N SER A 12 0.02 30.72 19.18
CA SER A 12 -0.47 30.50 17.81
C SER A 12 0.60 29.84 16.94
N ALA A 13 1.83 30.35 16.97
CA ALA A 13 2.95 29.81 16.20
C ALA A 13 3.31 28.37 16.57
N THR A 14 3.26 28.01 17.86
CA THR A 14 3.50 26.62 18.31
C THR A 14 2.41 25.66 17.83
N ARG A 15 1.14 26.08 17.80
CA ARG A 15 0.06 25.25 17.25
C ARG A 15 0.26 24.97 15.77
N PHE A 16 0.63 25.98 14.98
CA PHE A 16 0.95 25.77 13.57
C PHE A 16 2.15 24.85 13.35
N ALA A 17 3.20 24.99 14.15
CA ALA A 17 4.37 24.11 14.10
C ALA A 17 4.04 22.66 14.45
N VAL A 18 3.17 22.43 15.45
CA VAL A 18 2.73 21.08 15.82
C VAL A 18 1.87 20.46 14.72
N ILE A 19 0.92 21.22 14.15
CA ILE A 19 0.06 20.75 13.07
C ILE A 19 0.90 20.41 11.83
N SER A 20 1.86 21.26 11.45
CA SER A 20 2.71 20.99 10.30
C SER A 20 3.59 19.76 10.51
N ALA A 21 4.17 19.59 11.69
CA ALA A 21 4.93 18.39 12.05
C ALA A 21 4.08 17.12 11.97
N LEU A 22 2.83 17.18 12.45
CA LEU A 22 1.88 16.06 12.35
C LEU A 22 1.52 15.73 10.90
N LEU A 23 1.27 16.74 10.06
CA LEU A 23 0.96 16.52 8.64
C LEU A 23 2.13 15.90 7.89
N VAL A 24 3.35 16.36 8.15
CA VAL A 24 4.57 15.77 7.55
C VAL A 24 4.75 14.33 8.02
N GLY A 25 4.59 14.06 9.32
CA GLY A 25 4.68 12.71 9.88
C GLY A 25 3.63 11.74 9.31
N LEU A 26 2.38 12.18 9.21
CA LEU A 26 1.30 11.39 8.61
C LEU A 26 1.52 11.17 7.11
N GLY A 27 1.96 12.19 6.37
CA GLY A 27 2.28 12.07 4.95
C GLY A 27 3.41 11.06 4.71
N TRP A 28 4.47 11.12 5.52
CA TRP A 28 5.57 10.17 5.48
C TRP A 28 5.10 8.74 5.77
N PHE A 29 4.34 8.56 6.86
CA PHE A 29 3.79 7.25 7.23
C PHE A 29 2.87 6.68 6.13
N TYR A 30 2.01 7.53 5.56
CA TYR A 30 1.11 7.15 4.49
C TYR A 30 1.89 6.64 3.26
N TRP A 31 2.91 7.37 2.82
CA TRP A 31 3.67 7.02 1.62
C TRP A 31 4.53 5.77 1.80
N TYR A 32 5.21 5.64 2.95
CA TYR A 32 6.21 4.58 3.17
C TYR A 32 5.67 3.32 3.84
N GLN A 33 4.62 3.39 4.65
CA GLN A 33 4.04 2.22 5.31
C GLN A 33 2.68 1.84 4.73
N TRP A 34 1.73 2.77 4.70
CA TRP A 34 0.36 2.42 4.38
C TRP A 34 0.18 2.11 2.88
N HIS A 35 0.63 3.01 2.00
CA HIS A 35 0.51 2.87 0.56
C HIS A 35 1.10 1.54 0.03
N PRO A 36 2.37 1.19 0.29
CA PRO A 36 2.94 -0.07 -0.21
C PRO A 36 2.25 -1.31 0.38
N SER A 37 1.86 -1.29 1.66
CA SER A 37 1.15 -2.41 2.28
C SER A 37 -0.21 -2.66 1.63
N ARG A 38 -0.96 -1.60 1.36
CA ARG A 38 -2.27 -1.67 0.69
C ARG A 38 -2.16 -2.10 -0.77
N VAL A 39 -1.13 -1.63 -1.47
CA VAL A 39 -0.84 -2.04 -2.84
C VAL A 39 -0.53 -3.53 -2.88
N ARG A 40 0.36 -4.03 -2.01
CA ARG A 40 0.71 -5.45 -1.92
C ARG A 40 -0.52 -6.33 -1.62
N SER A 41 -1.36 -5.94 -0.65
CA SER A 41 -2.58 -6.71 -0.34
C SER A 41 -3.56 -6.74 -1.52
N THR A 42 -3.74 -5.62 -2.20
CA THR A 42 -4.61 -5.52 -3.39
C THR A 42 -4.08 -6.38 -4.54
N CYS A 43 -2.77 -6.32 -4.80
CA CYS A 43 -2.14 -7.13 -5.84
C CYS A 43 -2.18 -8.63 -5.51
N ALA A 44 -2.01 -9.00 -4.24
CA ALA A 44 -2.13 -10.39 -3.80
C ALA A 44 -3.56 -10.94 -3.99
N SER A 45 -4.58 -10.13 -3.69
CA SER A 45 -5.99 -10.50 -3.93
C SER A 45 -6.24 -10.72 -5.42
N LYS A 46 -5.88 -9.75 -6.28
CA LYS A 46 -6.08 -9.86 -7.73
C LYS A 46 -5.37 -11.05 -8.35
N ALA A 47 -4.16 -11.35 -7.88
CA ALA A 47 -3.43 -12.53 -8.31
C ALA A 47 -4.15 -13.82 -7.89
N GLY A 48 -4.71 -13.88 -6.68
CA GLY A 48 -5.54 -15.00 -6.22
C GLY A 48 -6.79 -15.21 -7.07
N ASP A 49 -7.52 -14.14 -7.37
CA ASP A 49 -8.74 -14.19 -8.19
C ASP A 49 -8.47 -14.69 -9.62
N ALA A 50 -7.36 -14.25 -10.21
CA ALA A 50 -6.94 -14.67 -11.56
C ALA A 50 -6.45 -16.13 -11.60
N VAL A 51 -5.82 -16.60 -10.52
CA VAL A 51 -5.43 -18.01 -10.39
C VAL A 51 -6.68 -18.88 -10.24
N GLN A 52 -7.65 -18.44 -9.45
CA GLN A 52 -8.91 -19.16 -9.25
C GLN A 52 -9.70 -19.31 -10.56
N SER A 53 -9.77 -18.26 -11.38
CA SER A 53 -10.42 -18.34 -12.70
C SER A 53 -9.66 -19.25 -13.67
N THR A 54 -8.33 -19.20 -13.64
CA THR A 54 -7.47 -20.08 -14.46
C THR A 54 -7.64 -21.55 -14.06
N LEU A 55 -7.59 -21.87 -12.76
CA LEU A 55 -7.80 -23.24 -12.27
C LEU A 55 -9.20 -23.77 -12.62
N SER A 56 -10.24 -22.92 -12.54
CA SER A 56 -11.61 -23.34 -12.89
C SER A 56 -11.78 -23.72 -14.37
N THR A 57 -10.91 -23.18 -15.24
CA THR A 57 -10.88 -23.47 -16.68
C THR A 57 -10.09 -24.75 -16.99
N ILE A 58 -9.05 -25.04 -16.20
CA ILE A 58 -8.23 -26.24 -16.31
C ILE A 58 -8.88 -27.38 -15.48
N LYS A 59 -10.16 -27.64 -15.71
CA LYS A 59 -10.86 -28.76 -15.07
C LYS A 59 -10.47 -30.07 -15.78
N GLY A 60 -9.46 -30.77 -15.28
CA GLY A 60 -9.10 -32.12 -15.75
C GLY A 60 -7.61 -32.46 -15.83
N SER A 61 -6.70 -31.55 -15.45
CA SER A 61 -5.26 -31.84 -15.42
C SER A 61 -4.79 -32.30 -14.03
N ASN A 62 -3.61 -32.95 -13.98
CA ASN A 62 -2.96 -33.42 -12.76
C ASN A 62 -2.85 -32.29 -11.71
N LEU A 63 -3.08 -32.60 -10.43
CA LEU A 63 -3.09 -31.62 -9.34
C LEU A 63 -1.78 -30.84 -9.26
N ASP A 64 -0.63 -31.52 -9.39
CA ASP A 64 0.70 -30.91 -9.41
C ASP A 64 0.86 -29.87 -10.53
N TYR A 65 0.32 -30.18 -11.72
CA TYR A 65 0.38 -29.26 -12.86
C TYR A 65 -0.49 -28.02 -12.64
N GLN A 66 -1.65 -28.16 -11.98
CA GLN A 66 -2.49 -27.01 -11.61
C GLN A 66 -1.82 -26.12 -10.56
N ILE A 67 -1.12 -26.72 -9.59
CA ILE A 67 -0.38 -25.96 -8.56
C ILE A 67 0.77 -25.19 -9.20
N GLU A 68 1.58 -25.84 -10.06
CA GLU A 68 2.73 -25.18 -10.70
C GLU A 68 2.31 -24.01 -11.60
N ILE A 69 1.27 -24.20 -12.42
CA ILE A 69 0.73 -23.13 -13.27
C ILE A 69 0.11 -22.04 -12.41
N GLY A 70 -0.68 -22.41 -11.40
CA GLY A 70 -1.30 -21.46 -10.49
C GLY A 70 -0.26 -20.56 -9.82
N GLU A 71 0.86 -21.12 -9.35
CA GLU A 71 1.92 -20.36 -8.71
C GLU A 71 2.66 -19.43 -9.69
N LYS A 72 2.98 -19.91 -10.91
CA LYS A 72 3.60 -19.06 -11.96
C LYS A 72 2.71 -17.90 -12.37
N VAL A 73 1.41 -18.15 -12.56
CA VAL A 73 0.41 -17.14 -12.91
C VAL A 73 0.26 -16.14 -11.77
N ARG A 74 0.15 -16.63 -10.52
CA ARG A 74 0.08 -15.79 -9.32
C ARG A 74 1.24 -14.82 -9.25
N ARG A 75 2.46 -15.33 -9.41
CA ARG A 75 3.69 -14.54 -9.30
C ARG A 75 3.77 -13.48 -10.39
N SER A 76 3.50 -13.87 -11.64
CA SER A 76 3.51 -12.96 -12.79
C SER A 76 2.51 -11.82 -12.63
N ILE A 77 1.26 -12.13 -12.25
CA ILE A 77 0.21 -11.10 -12.06
C ILE A 77 0.52 -10.19 -10.87
N TYR A 78 1.04 -10.78 -9.79
CA TYR A 78 1.45 -10.03 -8.61
C TYR A 78 2.56 -9.02 -8.93
N GLU A 79 3.63 -9.46 -9.60
CA GLU A 79 4.76 -8.58 -9.98
C GLU A 79 4.34 -7.52 -11.01
N LEU A 80 3.48 -7.86 -11.97
CA LEU A 80 2.94 -6.89 -12.92
C LEU A 80 2.13 -5.79 -12.20
N CYS A 81 1.30 -6.19 -11.23
CA CYS A 81 0.49 -5.26 -10.44
C CYS A 81 1.37 -4.32 -9.58
N LEU A 82 2.38 -4.88 -8.92
CA LEU A 82 3.37 -4.12 -8.15
C LEU A 82 4.11 -3.08 -9.01
N ASN A 83 4.60 -3.49 -10.18
CA ASN A 83 5.27 -2.61 -11.13
C ASN A 83 4.35 -1.49 -11.63
N LYS A 84 3.09 -1.81 -11.95
CA LYS A 84 2.10 -0.82 -12.41
C LYS A 84 1.76 0.21 -11.33
N MET A 85 1.77 -0.18 -10.07
CA MET A 85 1.50 0.71 -8.93
C MET A 85 2.75 1.41 -8.39
N GLY A 86 3.92 1.22 -9.01
CA GLY A 86 5.17 1.88 -8.62
C GLY A 86 5.76 1.37 -7.29
N VAL A 87 5.25 0.25 -6.76
CA VAL A 87 5.76 -0.38 -5.54
C VAL A 87 6.61 -1.57 -5.99
N LYS A 88 7.87 -1.31 -6.35
CA LYS A 88 8.83 -2.39 -6.61
C LYS A 88 9.20 -3.08 -5.31
N ASN A 89 9.40 -4.40 -5.41
CA ASN A 89 9.85 -5.22 -4.29
C ASN A 89 11.35 -5.06 -4.06
#